data_AF-A0A3D4YKF5-F1
#
_entry.id   AF-A0A3D4YKF5-F1
#
_cell.length_a   1.000
_cell.length_b   1.000
_cell.length_c   1.000
_cell.angle_alpha   90.00
_cell.angle_beta   90.00
_cell.angle_gamma   90.00
#
_symmetry.space_group_name_H-M   'P 1'
#
loop_
_entity.id
_entity.type
_entity.pdbx_description
1 polymer ?
#
loop_
_entity_poly.entity_id
_entity_poly.type
_entity_poly.pdbx_seq_one_letter_code
_entity_poly.pdbx_strand_id
1 'polypeptide(L)'
;MSDVTVELCADALRSAFPAAEVVVERIRFGDRTRVDVGAGRSIKYAYLALAADERFELHLYPADTLEQARVFYDDPDRVARILGLREQGWRIDANFHFGYAARGLAWTESPISIDAYAAYWVAHIDSAHALPRAEWDAELERLIAARMVTREDLPQFDADFRSTDREKATPRPGMRVVYAWPNHRIRQPEFPAAVRKRVSEVLSALDEL
;
A
#
# COMPACT_ATOMS: atom_id res chain seq x y z
N MET A 1 11.59 15.28 -7.90
CA MET A 1 12.70 14.34 -8.20
C MET A 1 13.37 14.83 -9.48
N SER A 2 14.65 14.61 -9.75
CA SER A 2 15.20 14.97 -11.07
C SER A 2 14.68 13.99 -12.13
N ASP A 3 14.46 14.46 -13.37
CA ASP A 3 14.01 13.59 -14.49
C ASP A 3 14.94 12.38 -14.67
N VAL A 4 16.24 12.55 -14.38
CA VAL A 4 17.25 11.48 -14.43
C VAL A 4 16.94 10.34 -13.46
N THR A 5 16.51 10.65 -12.23
CA THR A 5 16.23 9.62 -11.22
C THR A 5 14.96 8.84 -11.57
N VAL A 6 13.95 9.51 -12.12
CA VAL A 6 12.71 8.85 -12.55
C VAL A 6 12.99 7.86 -13.69
N GLU A 7 13.84 8.24 -14.64
CA GLU A 7 14.23 7.35 -15.74
C GLU A 7 15.06 6.16 -15.24
N LEU A 8 15.97 6.36 -14.27
CA LEU A 8 16.69 5.24 -13.64
C LEU A 8 15.74 4.23 -13.00
N CYS A 9 14.69 4.69 -12.30
CA CYS A 9 13.66 3.80 -11.77
C CYS A 9 12.90 3.07 -12.89
N ALA A 10 12.56 3.78 -13.97
CA ALA A 10 11.88 3.19 -15.12
C ALA A 10 12.70 2.10 -15.79
N ASP A 11 13.97 2.34 -16.07
CA ASP A 11 14.88 1.37 -16.69
C ASP A 11 15.11 0.14 -15.81
N ALA A 12 15.23 0.34 -14.49
CA ALA A 12 15.33 -0.75 -13.54
C ALA A 12 14.07 -1.63 -13.58
N LEU A 13 12.86 -1.04 -13.59
CA LEU A 13 11.61 -1.79 -13.66
C LEU A 13 11.41 -2.48 -15.02
N ARG A 14 11.73 -1.83 -16.14
CA ARG A 14 11.65 -2.44 -17.48
C ARG A 14 12.57 -3.66 -17.59
N SER A 15 13.78 -3.55 -17.05
CA SER A 15 14.73 -4.65 -17.00
C SER A 15 14.26 -5.77 -16.06
N ALA A 16 13.65 -5.41 -14.93
CA ALA A 16 13.11 -6.37 -13.97
C ALA A 16 11.87 -7.08 -14.49
N PHE A 17 11.06 -6.46 -15.35
CA PHE A 17 9.80 -7.01 -15.87
C PHE A 17 9.65 -6.69 -17.37
N PRO A 18 10.41 -7.37 -18.26
CA PRO A 18 10.52 -7.00 -19.67
C PRO A 18 9.22 -7.13 -20.49
N ALA A 19 8.25 -7.90 -19.99
CA ALA A 19 6.95 -8.09 -20.63
C ALA A 19 5.85 -7.16 -20.06
N ALA A 20 6.15 -6.39 -19.02
CA ALA A 20 5.18 -5.54 -18.34
C ALA A 20 5.31 -4.08 -18.78
N GLU A 21 4.17 -3.38 -18.83
CA GLU A 21 4.17 -1.94 -19.05
C GLU A 21 4.68 -1.21 -17.80
N VAL A 22 5.66 -0.33 -18.00
CA VAL A 22 6.20 0.54 -16.95
C VAL A 22 5.64 1.95 -17.14
N VAL A 23 4.99 2.46 -16.11
CA VAL A 23 4.34 3.77 -16.11
C VAL A 23 5.04 4.71 -15.14
N VAL A 24 5.35 5.91 -15.61
CA VAL A 24 5.84 7.01 -14.78
C VAL A 24 4.66 7.87 -14.36
N GLU A 25 4.40 7.93 -13.06
CA GLU A 25 3.32 8.72 -12.46
C GLU A 25 3.91 9.96 -11.78
N ARG A 26 3.59 11.13 -12.35
CA ARG A 26 3.92 12.42 -11.76
C ARG A 26 2.75 12.88 -10.89
N ILE A 27 2.82 12.60 -9.60
CA ILE A 27 1.73 12.89 -8.65
C ILE A 27 2.15 13.94 -7.62
N ARG A 28 1.16 14.55 -6.96
CA ARG A 28 1.34 15.56 -5.89
C ARG A 28 2.24 15.06 -4.75
N PHE A 29 2.33 13.74 -4.56
CA PHE A 29 3.10 13.07 -3.51
C PHE A 29 4.47 12.56 -3.98
N GLY A 30 4.99 13.12 -5.08
CA GLY A 30 6.30 12.80 -5.66
C GLY A 30 6.20 11.86 -6.86
N ASP A 31 7.18 11.97 -7.77
CA ASP A 31 7.25 11.11 -8.95
C ASP A 31 7.51 9.66 -8.55
N ARG A 32 6.74 8.73 -9.10
CA ARG A 32 6.92 7.30 -8.88
C ARG A 32 6.89 6.57 -10.20
N THR A 33 7.72 5.54 -10.32
CA THR A 33 7.65 4.62 -11.45
C THR A 33 7.01 3.34 -10.97
N ARG A 34 6.02 2.82 -11.71
CA ARG A 34 5.36 1.56 -11.37
C ARG A 34 5.35 0.57 -12.51
N VAL A 35 5.20 -0.69 -12.16
CA VAL A 35 5.06 -1.80 -13.10
C VAL A 35 3.96 -2.74 -12.64
N ASP A 36 3.19 -3.28 -13.59
CA ASP A 36 2.22 -4.34 -13.32
C ASP A 36 2.96 -5.64 -12.98
N VAL A 37 2.63 -6.25 -11.84
CA VAL A 37 3.31 -7.48 -11.36
C VAL A 37 2.69 -8.77 -11.90
N GLY A 38 1.66 -8.65 -12.75
CA GLY A 38 1.04 -9.75 -13.47
C GLY A 38 -0.45 -9.94 -13.15
N ALA A 39 -1.15 -10.59 -14.08
CA ALA A 39 -2.57 -10.91 -13.91
C ALA A 39 -2.80 -11.95 -12.78
N GLY A 40 -3.95 -11.85 -12.12
CA GLY A 40 -4.37 -12.79 -11.08
C GLY A 40 -3.66 -12.60 -9.73
N ARG A 41 -2.93 -11.51 -9.54
CA ARG A 41 -2.27 -11.14 -8.28
C ARG A 41 -3.14 -10.18 -7.47
N SER A 42 -3.14 -10.33 -6.15
CA SER A 42 -3.85 -9.39 -5.26
C SER A 42 -3.16 -8.03 -5.25
N ILE A 43 -1.84 -7.97 -5.40
CA ILE A 43 -1.12 -6.72 -5.60
C ILE A 43 -1.04 -6.45 -7.10
N LYS A 44 -1.50 -5.27 -7.54
CA LYS A 44 -1.47 -4.91 -8.96
C LYS A 44 -0.12 -4.33 -9.40
N TYR A 45 0.47 -3.49 -8.56
CA TYR A 45 1.65 -2.70 -8.93
C TYR A 45 2.76 -2.78 -7.91
N ALA A 46 3.99 -2.83 -8.42
CA ALA A 46 5.20 -2.53 -7.67
C ALA A 46 5.66 -1.12 -8.04
N TYR A 47 6.00 -0.30 -7.04
CA TYR A 47 6.42 1.09 -7.23
C TYR A 47 7.88 1.26 -6.81
N LEU A 48 8.70 1.87 -7.65
CA LEU A 48 10.08 2.22 -7.35
C LEU A 48 10.26 3.74 -7.40
N ALA A 49 10.82 4.30 -6.33
CA ALA A 49 11.03 5.74 -6.21
C ALA A 49 12.27 6.05 -5.37
N LEU A 50 12.83 7.26 -5.54
CA LEU A 50 13.84 7.80 -4.63
C LEU A 50 13.15 8.49 -3.45
N ALA A 51 13.44 8.01 -2.25
CA ALA A 51 13.00 8.62 -1.00
C ALA A 51 13.79 9.90 -0.67
N ALA A 52 13.27 10.70 0.27
CA ALA A 52 13.87 11.97 0.68
C ALA A 52 15.27 11.82 1.31
N ASP A 53 15.58 10.65 1.87
CA ASP A 53 16.88 10.31 2.44
C ASP A 53 17.85 9.67 1.42
N GLU A 54 17.58 9.86 0.14
CA GLU A 54 18.37 9.37 -0.99
C GLU A 54 18.44 7.84 -1.12
N ARG A 55 17.56 7.08 -0.46
CA ARG A 55 17.42 5.63 -0.71
C ARG A 55 16.40 5.36 -1.81
N PHE A 56 16.63 4.32 -2.60
CA PHE A 56 15.60 3.82 -3.51
C PHE A 56 14.68 2.87 -2.75
N GLU A 57 13.39 3.18 -2.73
CA GLU A 57 12.36 2.40 -2.07
C GLU A 57 11.49 1.67 -3.10
N LEU A 58 11.35 0.37 -2.93
CA LEU A 58 10.33 -0.46 -3.56
C LEU A 58 9.13 -0.54 -2.63
N HIS A 59 7.96 -0.11 -3.10
CA HIS A 59 6.70 -0.17 -2.38
C HIS A 59 5.74 -1.15 -3.03
N LEU A 60 5.08 -1.95 -2.19
CA LEU A 60 3.94 -2.77 -2.55
C LEU A 60 2.82 -2.55 -1.53
N TYR A 61 1.57 -2.70 -1.98
CA TYR A 61 0.39 -2.37 -1.20
C TYR A 61 -0.59 -3.56 -1.18
N PRO A 62 -0.37 -4.58 -0.34
CA PRO A 62 -1.37 -5.62 -0.12
C PRO A 62 -2.59 -5.05 0.61
N ALA A 63 -3.75 -5.67 0.37
CA ALA A 63 -5.03 -5.28 0.98
C ALA A 63 -5.50 -3.83 0.68
N ASP A 64 -5.05 -3.24 -0.43
CA ASP A 64 -5.30 -1.83 -0.76
C ASP A 64 -6.75 -1.53 -1.18
N THR A 65 -7.52 -2.53 -1.58
CA THR A 65 -8.98 -2.44 -1.72
C THR A 65 -9.70 -3.27 -0.65
N LEU A 66 -10.99 -3.01 -0.42
CA LEU A 66 -11.76 -3.79 0.53
C LEU A 66 -11.88 -5.26 0.11
N GLU A 67 -11.98 -5.54 -1.19
CA GLU A 67 -12.03 -6.90 -1.72
C GLU A 67 -10.71 -7.63 -1.48
N GLN A 68 -9.57 -6.98 -1.75
CA GLN A 68 -8.26 -7.52 -1.43
C GLN A 68 -8.08 -7.73 0.07
N ALA A 69 -8.53 -6.77 0.88
CA ALA A 69 -8.43 -6.84 2.33
C ALA A 69 -9.22 -8.01 2.90
N ARG A 70 -10.44 -8.27 2.43
CA ARG A 70 -11.23 -9.44 2.84
C ARG A 70 -10.48 -10.73 2.61
N VAL A 71 -9.95 -10.93 1.40
CA VAL A 71 -9.14 -12.11 1.09
C VAL A 71 -7.87 -12.16 1.95
N PHE A 72 -7.20 -11.03 2.15
CA PHE A 72 -5.96 -10.97 2.89
C PHE A 72 -6.11 -11.29 4.38
N TYR A 73 -7.08 -10.67 5.07
CA TYR A 73 -7.25 -10.80 6.52
C TYR A 73 -8.08 -12.03 6.94
N ASP A 74 -8.78 -12.69 6.01
CA ASP A 74 -9.47 -13.98 6.25
C ASP A 74 -8.49 -15.14 6.52
N ASP A 75 -7.21 -14.98 6.17
CA ASP A 75 -6.14 -15.94 6.44
C ASP A 75 -5.09 -15.33 7.40
N PRO A 76 -5.17 -15.63 8.71
CA PRO A 76 -4.19 -15.16 9.70
C PRO A 76 -2.74 -15.61 9.39
N ASP A 77 -2.55 -16.77 8.76
CA ASP A 77 -1.21 -17.25 8.40
C ASP A 77 -0.62 -16.42 7.26
N ARG A 78 -1.45 -15.98 6.30
CA ARG A 78 -1.03 -15.03 5.24
C ARG A 78 -0.58 -13.71 5.83
N VAL A 79 -1.35 -13.18 6.77
CA VAL A 79 -0.98 -11.96 7.51
C VAL A 79 0.35 -12.15 8.23
N ALA A 80 0.53 -13.28 8.92
CA ALA A 80 1.78 -13.61 9.62
C ALA A 80 2.99 -13.70 8.66
N ARG A 81 2.83 -14.32 7.47
CA ARG A 81 3.89 -14.38 6.45
C ARG A 81 4.32 -13.01 5.97
N ILE A 82 3.38 -12.09 5.72
CA ILE A 82 3.72 -10.71 5.36
C ILE A 82 4.45 -10.00 6.49
N LEU A 83 3.96 -10.10 7.73
CA LEU A 83 4.61 -9.48 8.89
C LEU A 83 6.03 -10.06 9.13
N GLY A 84 6.24 -11.33 8.81
CA GLY A 84 7.54 -12.01 8.90
C GLY A 84 8.59 -11.47 7.93
N LEU A 85 8.19 -10.78 6.85
CA LEU A 85 9.15 -10.15 5.93
C LEU A 85 10.02 -9.08 6.62
N ARG A 86 9.62 -8.58 7.80
CA ARG A 86 10.47 -7.70 8.62
C ARG A 86 11.83 -8.33 8.94
N GLU A 87 11.89 -9.64 9.14
CA GLU A 87 13.15 -10.38 9.37
C GLU A 87 14.09 -10.34 8.16
N GLN A 88 13.56 -10.03 6.98
CA GLN A 88 14.30 -9.94 5.72
C GLN A 88 14.62 -8.48 5.33
N GLY A 89 14.40 -7.52 6.24
CA GLY A 89 14.71 -6.10 6.05
C GLY A 89 13.57 -5.26 5.49
N TRP A 90 12.35 -5.79 5.42
CA TRP A 90 11.19 -5.01 5.00
C TRP A 90 10.66 -4.13 6.14
N ARG A 91 10.27 -2.90 5.80
CA ARG A 91 9.45 -2.05 6.64
C ARG A 91 7.98 -2.27 6.29
N ILE A 92 7.13 -2.40 7.29
CA ILE A 92 5.69 -2.62 7.10
C ILE A 92 4.94 -1.62 7.97
N ASP A 93 4.11 -0.81 7.33
CA ASP A 93 3.28 0.20 7.98
C ASP A 93 1.80 -0.02 7.62
N ALA A 94 0.91 0.52 8.45
CA ALA A 94 -0.49 0.65 8.09
C ALA A 94 -0.64 1.55 6.85
N ASN A 95 -1.59 1.23 5.99
CA ASN A 95 -1.98 2.04 4.83
C ASN A 95 -3.50 2.22 4.81
N PHE A 96 -4.10 2.42 5.99
CA PHE A 96 -5.54 2.62 6.09
C PHE A 96 -5.93 3.92 5.38
N HIS A 97 -6.99 3.81 4.59
CA HIS A 97 -7.60 4.92 3.90
C HIS A 97 -9.05 4.58 3.57
N PHE A 98 -9.78 5.56 3.06
CA PHE A 98 -11.12 5.33 2.50
C PHE A 98 -11.08 5.31 0.98
N GLY A 99 -12.12 4.78 0.36
CA GLY A 99 -12.23 4.71 -1.08
C GLY A 99 -13.58 5.15 -1.59
N TYR A 100 -13.58 5.68 -2.81
CA TYR A 100 -14.78 5.87 -3.60
C TYR A 100 -14.53 5.43 -5.04
N ALA A 101 -15.32 4.47 -5.51
CA ALA A 101 -15.06 3.76 -6.77
C ALA A 101 -13.61 3.22 -6.81
N ALA A 102 -12.87 3.48 -7.89
CA ALA A 102 -11.47 3.05 -8.02
C ALA A 102 -10.47 3.92 -7.23
N ARG A 103 -10.89 5.06 -6.67
CA ARG A 103 -9.96 6.02 -6.04
C ARG A 103 -9.82 5.76 -4.55
N GLY A 104 -8.58 5.72 -4.07
CA GLY A 104 -8.26 5.92 -2.65
C GLY A 104 -8.36 7.41 -2.30
N LEU A 105 -8.81 7.70 -1.08
CA LEU A 105 -9.08 9.02 -0.50
C LEU A 105 -8.87 8.95 1.02
N ALA A 106 -8.72 10.09 1.70
CA ALA A 106 -8.62 10.15 3.16
C ALA A 106 -7.69 9.09 3.79
N TRP A 107 -6.41 9.09 3.38
CA TRP A 107 -5.37 8.31 4.06
C TRP A 107 -5.18 8.84 5.47
N THR A 108 -4.99 7.92 6.41
CA THR A 108 -4.96 8.22 7.84
C THR A 108 -3.61 7.89 8.45
N GLU A 109 -3.25 8.60 9.51
CA GLU A 109 -2.08 8.25 10.32
C GLU A 109 -2.51 7.33 11.48
N SER A 110 -2.43 6.01 11.30
CA SER A 110 -2.76 5.07 12.38
C SER A 110 -1.66 5.06 13.46
N PRO A 111 -1.92 5.48 14.72
CA PRO A 111 -0.90 5.56 15.78
C PRO A 111 -0.61 4.22 16.48
N ILE A 112 -1.12 3.11 15.97
CA ILE A 112 -0.93 1.76 16.53
C ILE A 112 0.21 1.03 15.84
N SER A 113 0.76 0.01 16.50
CA SER A 113 1.75 -0.86 15.88
C SER A 113 1.12 -1.66 14.74
N ILE A 114 1.95 -2.04 13.76
CA ILE A 114 1.50 -2.86 12.64
C ILE A 114 0.94 -4.23 13.08
N ASP A 115 1.48 -4.80 14.17
CA ASP A 115 0.98 -6.05 14.75
C ASP A 115 -0.44 -5.88 15.32
N ALA A 116 -0.70 -4.79 16.05
CA ALA A 116 -2.03 -4.49 16.59
C ALA A 116 -3.03 -4.14 15.47
N TYR A 117 -2.57 -3.41 14.45
CA TYR A 117 -3.35 -3.10 13.26
C TYR A 117 -3.80 -4.37 12.54
N ALA A 118 -2.86 -5.28 12.28
CA ALA A 118 -3.13 -6.55 11.61
C ALA A 118 -4.10 -7.42 12.42
N ALA A 119 -3.85 -7.58 13.73
CA ALA A 119 -4.69 -8.38 14.62
C ALA A 119 -6.13 -7.85 14.68
N TYR A 120 -6.30 -6.52 14.70
CA TYR A 120 -7.63 -5.93 14.65
C TYR A 120 -8.36 -6.27 13.36
N TRP A 121 -7.72 -6.10 12.20
CA TRP A 121 -8.39 -6.36 10.93
C TRP A 121 -8.68 -7.85 10.72
N VAL A 122 -7.80 -8.76 11.14
CA VAL A 122 -8.12 -10.20 11.20
C VAL A 122 -9.41 -10.45 11.99
N ALA A 123 -9.59 -9.78 13.13
CA ALA A 123 -10.78 -9.98 13.97
C ALA A 123 -12.05 -9.26 13.47
N HIS A 124 -11.95 -8.29 12.55
CA HIS A 124 -13.06 -7.39 12.21
C HIS A 124 -13.33 -7.26 10.70
N ILE A 125 -12.54 -7.88 9.82
CA ILE A 125 -12.65 -7.68 8.36
C ILE A 125 -14.03 -8.07 7.82
N ASP A 126 -14.67 -9.09 8.39
CA ASP A 126 -16.02 -9.54 8.00
C ASP A 126 -17.10 -8.47 8.20
N SER A 127 -16.89 -7.57 9.16
CA SER A 127 -17.80 -6.45 9.42
C SER A 127 -17.55 -5.25 8.48
N ALA A 128 -16.41 -5.21 7.79
CA ALA A 128 -16.05 -4.09 6.93
C ALA A 128 -16.86 -4.11 5.63
N HIS A 129 -17.50 -2.99 5.31
CA HIS A 129 -18.33 -2.81 4.13
C HIS A 129 -18.32 -1.35 3.67
N ALA A 130 -18.87 -1.07 2.48
CA ALA A 130 -19.02 0.30 2.01
C ALA A 130 -20.07 1.04 2.85
N LEU A 131 -19.64 2.08 3.56
CA LEU A 131 -20.43 2.78 4.57
C LEU A 131 -21.32 3.84 3.91
N PRO A 132 -22.65 3.79 4.04
CA PRO A 132 -23.52 4.89 3.65
C PRO A 132 -23.30 6.11 4.56
N ARG A 133 -23.68 7.31 4.08
CA ARG A 133 -23.48 8.58 4.83
C ARG A 133 -23.97 8.55 6.28
N ALA A 134 -25.10 7.89 6.52
CA ALA A 134 -25.71 7.80 7.85
C ALA A 134 -24.84 7.05 8.88
N GLU A 135 -23.89 6.24 8.44
CA GLU A 135 -23.04 5.41 9.30
C GLU A 135 -21.66 6.03 9.55
N TRP A 136 -21.28 7.09 8.81
CA TRP A 136 -19.92 7.64 8.85
C TRP A 136 -19.49 8.08 10.25
N ASP A 137 -20.35 8.79 10.98
CA ASP A 137 -19.98 9.33 12.29
C ASP A 137 -19.76 8.23 13.32
N ALA A 138 -20.65 7.23 13.34
CA ALA A 138 -20.54 6.09 14.23
C ALA A 138 -19.29 5.25 13.93
N GLU A 139 -19.01 5.02 12.64
CA GLU A 139 -17.85 4.23 12.22
C GLU A 139 -16.52 4.97 12.45
N LEU A 140 -16.47 6.28 12.19
CA LEU A 140 -15.27 7.08 12.47
C LEU A 140 -14.95 7.10 13.97
N GLU A 141 -15.95 7.28 14.84
CA GLU A 141 -15.73 7.22 16.29
C GLU A 141 -15.29 5.82 16.74
N ARG A 142 -15.83 4.76 16.14
CA ARG A 142 -15.37 3.38 16.38
C ARG A 142 -13.91 3.19 15.97
N LEU A 143 -13.52 3.67 14.79
CA LEU A 143 -12.15 3.60 14.28
C LEU A 143 -11.17 4.47 15.09
N ILE A 144 -11.61 5.62 15.59
CA ILE A 144 -10.84 6.46 16.52
C ILE A 144 -10.63 5.73 17.85
N ALA A 145 -11.68 5.12 18.41
CA ALA A 145 -11.57 4.33 19.63
C ALA A 145 -10.62 3.13 19.46
N ALA A 146 -10.64 2.50 18.28
CA ALA A 146 -9.71 1.44 17.88
C ALA A 146 -8.31 1.96 17.50
N ARG A 147 -8.10 3.28 17.49
CA ARG A 147 -6.86 3.95 17.08
C ARG A 147 -6.40 3.60 15.66
N MET A 148 -7.36 3.33 14.76
CA MET A 148 -7.11 3.18 13.32
C MET A 148 -7.00 4.54 12.62
N VAL A 149 -7.75 5.50 13.13
CA VAL A 149 -7.88 6.88 12.64
C VAL A 149 -7.68 7.82 13.83
N THR A 150 -7.14 9.01 13.61
CA THR A 150 -7.06 10.05 14.64
C THR A 150 -8.03 11.19 14.36
N ARG A 151 -8.22 12.10 15.33
CA ARG A 151 -9.09 13.27 15.12
C ARG A 151 -8.50 14.24 14.10
N GLU A 152 -7.18 14.22 13.92
CA GLU A 152 -6.43 15.00 12.95
C GLU A 152 -6.66 14.54 11.50
N ASP A 153 -7.11 13.29 11.29
CA ASP A 153 -7.46 12.77 9.97
C ASP A 153 -8.85 13.23 9.50
N LEU A 154 -9.74 13.62 10.43
CA LEU A 154 -11.13 13.96 10.13
C LEU A 154 -11.29 15.11 9.12
N PRO A 155 -10.50 16.20 9.16
CA PRO A 155 -10.59 17.24 8.14
C PRO A 155 -10.37 16.74 6.71
N GLN A 156 -9.49 15.76 6.51
CA GLN A 156 -9.27 15.18 5.18
C GLN A 156 -10.47 14.30 4.76
N PHE A 157 -11.01 13.51 5.69
CA PHE A 157 -12.25 12.77 5.44
C PHE A 157 -13.42 13.72 5.09
N ASP A 158 -13.52 14.86 5.77
CA ASP A 158 -14.55 15.85 5.52
C ASP A 158 -14.43 16.48 4.13
N ALA A 159 -13.20 16.79 3.71
CA ALA A 159 -12.92 17.31 2.39
C ALA A 159 -13.22 16.29 1.28
N ASP A 160 -12.87 15.01 1.50
CA ASP A 160 -13.02 13.96 0.50
C ASP A 160 -14.43 13.35 0.45
N PHE A 161 -15.20 13.38 1.55
CA PHE A 161 -16.50 12.72 1.65
C PHE A 161 -17.60 13.66 2.15
N ARG A 162 -17.52 14.17 3.39
CA ARG A 162 -18.64 14.92 4.01
C ARG A 162 -19.08 16.14 3.21
N SER A 163 -18.13 16.89 2.68
CA SER A 163 -18.36 18.13 1.93
C SER A 163 -18.61 17.92 0.44
N THR A 164 -18.98 16.69 0.05
CA THR A 164 -19.17 16.28 -1.35
C THR A 164 -20.46 15.48 -1.51
N ASP A 165 -20.90 15.26 -2.75
CA ASP A 165 -22.10 14.46 -3.08
C ASP A 165 -21.86 12.94 -2.99
N ARG A 166 -20.72 12.48 -2.47
CA ARG A 166 -20.46 11.04 -2.33
C ARG A 166 -21.43 10.43 -1.32
N GLU A 167 -22.07 9.34 -1.71
CA GLU A 167 -23.08 8.66 -0.89
C GLU A 167 -22.49 7.58 0.02
N LYS A 168 -21.27 7.13 -0.29
CA LYS A 168 -20.59 6.06 0.44
C LYS A 168 -19.10 6.31 0.59
N ALA A 169 -18.53 5.73 1.64
CA ALA A 169 -17.10 5.66 1.87
C ALA A 169 -16.73 4.21 2.16
N THR A 170 -15.77 3.65 1.42
CA THR A 170 -15.35 2.26 1.62
C THR A 170 -14.06 2.23 2.43
N PRO A 171 -14.01 1.64 3.64
CA PRO A 171 -12.76 1.47 4.38
C PRO A 171 -11.83 0.53 3.61
N ARG A 172 -10.54 0.88 3.56
CA ARG A 172 -9.49 0.12 2.86
C ARG A 172 -8.32 -0.11 3.81
N PRO A 173 -8.32 -1.24 4.53
CA PRO A 173 -7.34 -1.52 5.55
C PRO A 173 -6.04 -2.10 4.97
N GLY A 174 -5.47 -1.40 3.99
CA GLY A 174 -4.23 -1.81 3.33
C GLY A 174 -3.03 -1.82 4.27
N MET A 175 -1.99 -2.49 3.83
CA MET A 175 -0.65 -2.35 4.39
C MET A 175 0.27 -1.76 3.33
N ARG A 176 1.33 -1.10 3.78
CA ARG A 176 2.43 -0.64 2.92
C ARG A 176 3.67 -1.43 3.29
N VAL A 177 4.19 -2.19 2.31
CA VAL A 177 5.38 -3.01 2.46
C VAL A 177 6.52 -2.36 1.65
N VAL A 178 7.61 -2.00 2.32
CA VAL A 178 8.69 -1.18 1.75
C VAL A 178 10.05 -1.85 1.93
N TYR A 179 10.81 -1.96 0.85
CA TYR A 179 12.22 -2.36 0.89
C TYR A 179 13.09 -1.23 0.35
N ALA A 180 14.20 -0.93 1.02
CA ALA A 180 15.08 0.17 0.65
C ALA A 180 16.48 -0.32 0.25
N TRP A 181 17.05 0.27 -0.80
CA TRP A 181 18.46 0.14 -1.16
C TRP A 181 19.18 1.49 -1.09
N PRO A 182 20.47 1.52 -0.74
CA PRO A 182 21.28 2.73 -0.85
C PRO A 182 21.42 3.17 -2.33
N ASN A 183 21.53 4.49 -2.56
CA ASN A 183 21.51 5.12 -3.89
C ASN A 183 22.40 4.44 -4.95
N HIS A 184 23.62 4.05 -4.59
CA HIS A 184 24.60 3.51 -5.52
C HIS A 184 24.17 2.16 -6.15
N ARG A 185 23.24 1.43 -5.51
CA ARG A 185 22.79 0.12 -5.96
C ARG A 185 22.04 0.17 -7.28
N ILE A 186 21.27 1.23 -7.57
CA ILE A 186 20.41 1.27 -8.77
C ILE A 186 21.19 1.17 -10.09
N ARG A 187 22.46 1.59 -10.08
CA ARG A 187 23.34 1.57 -11.26
C ARG A 187 24.06 0.25 -11.43
N GLN A 188 23.91 -0.69 -10.50
CA GLN A 188 24.56 -1.99 -10.56
C GLN A 188 23.80 -2.91 -11.52
N PRO A 189 24.51 -3.71 -12.36
CA PRO A 189 23.86 -4.61 -13.32
C PRO A 189 22.86 -5.60 -12.72
N GLU A 190 23.09 -6.03 -11.47
CA GLU A 190 22.24 -6.97 -10.74
C GLU A 190 20.98 -6.34 -10.14
N PHE A 191 20.87 -5.01 -10.13
CA PHE A 191 19.77 -4.32 -9.44
C PHE A 191 18.38 -4.72 -9.95
N PRO A 192 18.12 -4.84 -11.27
CA PRO A 192 16.83 -5.33 -11.75
C PRO A 192 16.46 -6.73 -11.23
N ALA A 193 17.44 -7.63 -11.13
CA ALA A 193 17.22 -8.95 -10.56
C ALA A 193 16.92 -8.88 -9.06
N ALA A 194 17.57 -7.96 -8.33
CA ALA A 194 17.27 -7.70 -6.92
C ALA A 194 15.85 -7.16 -6.72
N VAL A 195 15.37 -6.25 -7.58
CA VAL A 195 13.99 -5.76 -7.55
C VAL A 195 13.00 -6.91 -7.78
N ARG A 196 13.20 -7.72 -8.83
CA ARG A 196 12.34 -8.88 -9.10
C ARG A 196 12.30 -9.85 -7.91
N LYS A 197 13.45 -10.16 -7.32
CA LYS A 197 13.55 -11.00 -6.13
C LYS A 197 12.69 -10.46 -4.98
N ARG A 198 12.78 -9.16 -4.69
CA ARG A 198 11.99 -8.53 -3.61
C ARG A 198 10.49 -8.56 -3.90
N VAL A 199 10.07 -8.31 -5.14
CA VAL A 199 8.66 -8.49 -5.52
C VAL A 199 8.22 -9.94 -5.31
N SER A 200 9.05 -10.90 -5.71
CA SER A 200 8.77 -12.33 -5.50
C SER A 200 8.64 -12.72 -4.02
N GLU A 201 9.43 -12.15 -3.12
CA GLU A 201 9.28 -12.43 -1.67
C GLU A 201 7.89 -12.04 -1.16
N VAL A 202 7.36 -10.88 -1.57
CA VAL A 202 6.01 -10.44 -1.19
C VAL A 202 4.95 -11.33 -1.82
N LEU A 203 5.08 -11.67 -3.10
CA LEU A 203 4.12 -12.55 -3.77
C LEU A 203 4.13 -13.97 -3.17
N SER A 204 5.29 -14.51 -2.81
CA SER A 204 5.38 -15.80 -2.09
C SER A 204 4.69 -15.73 -0.73
N ALA A 205 4.87 -14.63 0.02
CA ALA A 205 4.19 -14.46 1.31
C ALA A 205 2.66 -14.42 1.18
N LEU A 206 2.14 -14.04 0.00
CA LEU A 206 0.71 -14.05 -0.33
C LEU A 206 0.21 -15.38 -0.94
N ASP A 207 1.07 -16.37 -1.14
CA ASP A 207 0.82 -17.59 -1.93
C ASP A 207 0.45 -17.33 -3.39
N GLU A 208 1.08 -16.32 -3.98
CA GLU A 208 0.86 -15.89 -5.35
C GLU A 208 2.11 -16.04 -6.20
N LEU A 209 2.83 -17.17 -6.08
CA LEU A 209 3.93 -17.50 -6.99
C LEU A 209 3.78 -18.89 -7.59
#